data_AF-A0A947R853-F1
#
_entry.id   AF-A0A947R853-F1
#
_cell.length_a   1.000
_cell.length_b   1.000
_cell.length_c   1.000
_cell.angle_alpha   90.00
_cell.angle_beta   90.00
_cell.angle_gamma   90.00
#
_symmetry.space_group_name_H-M   'P 1'
#
loop_
_entity.id
_entity.type
_entity.pdbx_description
1 polymer ?
#
loop_
_entity_poly.entity_id
_entity_poly.type
_entity_poly.pdbx_seq_one_letter_code
_entity_poly.pdbx_strand_id
1 'polypeptide(L)'
;MELQKTNFLYLSLGVLEYDQMRSEILAILSTLSYKPEDKYLFDVEFGLKFYQYLLSLDFFTPLIRNDSGFWRHISLYVIQDIIFQRFGDSPGHFYEKNLRTYPYTLFWYIFLSWQGSVESTEQVLCSSGFNSDMIVQTVERPSRAGINEEFFRILFKKLSNEPASKKMKLLRKVMVLNTAKSLVLIPEYFNGGLSGYVTMLLESCKGGAQDD
;
A
#
# COMPACT_ATOMS: atom_id res chain seq x y z
N MET A 1 -32.72 -1.45 24.95
CA MET A 1 -33.36 -2.38 23.98
C MET A 1 -33.17 -1.92 22.52
N GLU A 2 -32.83 -0.67 22.23
CA GLU A 2 -32.49 -0.20 20.88
C GLU A 2 -31.05 -0.50 20.45
N LEU A 3 -30.06 -0.50 21.36
CA LEU A 3 -28.66 -0.81 21.05
C LEU A 3 -28.41 -2.23 20.51
N GLN A 4 -29.28 -3.19 20.81
CA GLN A 4 -29.20 -4.55 20.25
C GLN A 4 -29.80 -4.66 18.84
N LYS A 5 -30.75 -3.78 18.47
CA LYS A 5 -31.35 -3.78 17.12
C LYS A 5 -30.45 -3.12 16.08
N THR A 6 -29.69 -2.09 16.46
CA THR A 6 -28.72 -1.42 15.57
C THR A 6 -27.55 -2.34 15.21
N ASN A 7 -27.05 -3.14 16.17
CA ASN A 7 -26.02 -4.16 15.89
C ASN A 7 -26.53 -5.30 14.99
N PHE A 8 -27.81 -5.67 15.10
CA PHE A 8 -28.40 -6.73 14.28
C PHE A 8 -28.59 -6.32 12.82
N LEU A 9 -28.92 -5.05 12.55
CA LEU A 9 -29.03 -4.54 11.18
C LEU A 9 -27.68 -4.46 10.45
N TYR A 10 -26.60 -4.05 11.14
CA TYR A 10 -25.24 -4.07 10.56
C TYR A 10 -24.75 -5.49 10.27
N LEU A 11 -25.14 -6.47 11.10
CA LEU A 11 -24.79 -7.88 10.91
C LEU A 11 -25.59 -8.53 9.76
N SER A 12 -26.84 -8.15 9.52
CA SER A 12 -27.62 -8.75 8.42
C SER A 12 -27.46 -8.05 7.06
N LEU A 13 -27.14 -6.74 7.04
CA LEU A 13 -26.77 -6.01 5.81
C LEU A 13 -25.31 -6.26 5.42
N GLY A 14 -24.40 -6.38 6.38
CA GLY A 14 -22.98 -6.59 6.11
C GLY A 14 -22.65 -7.93 5.46
N VAL A 15 -23.33 -9.02 5.84
CA VAL A 15 -23.03 -10.36 5.28
C VAL A 15 -23.32 -10.44 3.78
N LEU A 16 -24.42 -9.83 3.31
CA LEU A 16 -24.79 -9.80 1.89
C LEU A 16 -23.80 -8.96 1.05
N GLU A 17 -23.30 -7.85 1.60
CA GLU A 17 -22.31 -7.00 0.92
C GLU A 17 -20.93 -7.68 0.82
N TYR A 18 -20.52 -8.47 1.81
CA TYR A 18 -19.22 -9.15 1.79
C TYR A 18 -19.19 -10.43 0.93
N ASP A 19 -20.30 -11.16 0.83
CA ASP A 19 -20.42 -12.29 -0.10
C ASP A 19 -20.38 -11.80 -1.56
N GLN A 20 -21.03 -10.66 -1.83
CA GLN A 20 -20.94 -9.98 -3.11
C GLN A 20 -19.49 -9.52 -3.37
N MET A 21 -18.87 -8.86 -2.39
CA MET A 21 -17.47 -8.42 -2.48
C MET A 21 -16.53 -9.59 -2.79
N ARG A 22 -16.72 -10.74 -2.13
CA ARG A 22 -15.93 -11.94 -2.42
C ARG A 22 -16.14 -12.42 -3.85
N SER A 23 -17.38 -12.46 -4.31
CA SER A 23 -17.71 -12.87 -5.68
C SER A 23 -17.06 -11.96 -6.72
N GLU A 24 -17.09 -10.65 -6.50
CA GLU A 24 -16.45 -9.66 -7.38
C GLU A 24 -14.93 -9.76 -7.35
N ILE A 25 -14.33 -9.99 -6.18
CA ILE A 25 -12.88 -10.22 -6.06
C ILE A 25 -12.46 -11.52 -6.75
N LEU A 26 -13.24 -12.60 -6.66
CA LEU A 26 -12.96 -13.83 -7.39
C LEU A 26 -13.06 -13.62 -8.91
N ALA A 27 -14.00 -12.79 -9.36
CA ALA A 27 -14.08 -12.39 -10.77
C ALA A 27 -12.82 -11.60 -11.18
N ILE A 28 -12.35 -10.65 -10.36
CA ILE A 28 -11.07 -9.95 -10.58
C ILE A 28 -9.91 -10.94 -10.70
N LEU A 29 -9.77 -11.87 -9.76
CA LEU A 29 -8.71 -12.88 -9.76
C LEU A 29 -8.69 -13.71 -11.05
N SER A 30 -9.86 -14.03 -11.60
CA SER A 30 -9.96 -14.79 -12.86
C SER A 30 -9.43 -14.03 -14.09
N THR A 31 -9.30 -12.70 -13.99
CA THR A 31 -8.76 -11.84 -15.05
C THR A 31 -7.26 -11.58 -14.95
N LEU A 32 -6.62 -11.99 -13.84
CA LEU A 32 -5.21 -11.71 -13.61
C LEU A 32 -4.30 -12.60 -14.44
N SER A 33 -3.18 -12.03 -14.87
CA SER A 33 -2.12 -12.70 -15.61
C SER A 33 -1.21 -13.48 -14.66
N TYR A 34 -0.98 -12.95 -13.46
CA TYR A 34 -0.15 -13.54 -12.43
C TYR A 34 -0.98 -14.27 -11.39
N LYS A 35 -0.36 -15.27 -10.77
CA LYS A 35 -0.95 -16.05 -9.68
C LYS A 35 -0.27 -15.73 -8.35
N PRO A 36 -0.88 -16.04 -7.19
CA PRO A 36 -0.29 -15.77 -5.88
C PRO A 36 1.18 -16.23 -5.72
N GLU A 37 1.57 -17.30 -6.42
CA GLU A 37 2.93 -17.85 -6.43
C GLU A 37 3.96 -16.93 -7.13
N ASP A 38 3.51 -16.04 -8.03
CA ASP A 38 4.34 -15.03 -8.71
C ASP A 38 4.68 -13.83 -7.79
N LYS A 39 4.24 -13.89 -6.53
CA LYS A 39 4.59 -12.98 -5.44
C LYS A 39 4.34 -11.52 -5.78
N TYR A 40 5.40 -10.78 -6.14
CA TYR A 40 5.35 -9.32 -6.29
C TYR A 40 4.57 -8.89 -7.53
N LEU A 41 4.68 -9.64 -8.64
CA LEU A 41 3.95 -9.29 -9.86
C LEU A 41 2.44 -9.48 -9.64
N PHE A 42 2.07 -10.57 -8.95
CA PHE A 42 0.71 -10.75 -8.46
C PHE A 42 0.27 -9.66 -7.50
N ASP A 43 1.10 -9.26 -6.52
CA ASP A 43 0.78 -8.15 -5.61
C ASP A 43 0.40 -6.89 -6.39
N VAL A 44 1.21 -6.51 -7.38
CA VAL A 44 0.99 -5.29 -8.16
C VAL A 44 -0.30 -5.41 -8.97
N GLU A 45 -0.48 -6.49 -9.72
CA GLU A 45 -1.64 -6.65 -10.60
C GLU A 45 -2.94 -6.76 -9.80
N PHE A 46 -2.98 -7.64 -8.80
CA PHE A 46 -4.12 -7.77 -7.90
C PHE A 46 -4.37 -6.48 -7.12
N GLY A 47 -3.32 -5.85 -6.61
CA GLY A 47 -3.41 -4.62 -5.84
C GLY A 47 -4.01 -3.46 -6.62
N LEU A 48 -3.64 -3.29 -7.89
CA LEU A 48 -4.20 -2.25 -8.77
C LEU A 48 -5.69 -2.47 -9.00
N LYS A 49 -6.12 -3.70 -9.32
CA LYS A 49 -7.53 -4.03 -9.52
C LYS A 49 -8.34 -3.91 -8.23
N PHE A 50 -7.79 -4.42 -7.13
CA PHE A 50 -8.38 -4.33 -5.80
C PHE A 50 -8.54 -2.88 -5.34
N TYR A 51 -7.54 -2.03 -5.60
CA TYR A 51 -7.59 -0.59 -5.32
C TYR A 51 -8.71 0.10 -6.10
N GLN A 52 -8.84 -0.15 -7.41
CA GLN A 52 -9.93 0.41 -8.21
C GLN A 52 -11.30 -0.06 -7.74
N TYR A 53 -11.43 -1.36 -7.46
CA TYR A 53 -12.66 -1.95 -6.97
C TYR A 53 -13.10 -1.29 -5.66
N LEU A 54 -12.21 -1.18 -4.68
CA LEU A 54 -12.53 -0.52 -3.41
C LEU A 54 -12.94 0.94 -3.63
N LEU A 55 -12.29 1.69 -4.52
CA LEU A 55 -12.68 3.07 -4.83
C LEU A 55 -14.01 3.19 -5.57
N SER A 56 -14.50 2.12 -6.22
CA SER A 56 -15.83 2.11 -6.83
C SER A 56 -16.98 1.84 -5.85
N LEU A 57 -16.67 1.46 -4.61
CA LEU A 57 -17.69 1.21 -3.59
C LEU A 57 -18.10 2.51 -2.91
N ASP A 58 -19.40 2.82 -2.96
CA ASP A 58 -19.96 4.07 -2.40
C ASP A 58 -19.65 4.25 -0.90
N PHE A 59 -19.58 3.16 -0.15
CA PHE A 59 -19.31 3.20 1.30
C PHE A 59 -17.81 3.31 1.63
N PHE A 60 -16.90 3.15 0.66
CA PHE A 60 -15.45 3.15 0.89
C PHE A 60 -14.89 4.57 1.03
N THR A 61 -15.19 5.17 2.19
CA THR A 61 -14.78 6.51 2.56
C THR A 61 -13.39 6.55 3.22
N PRO A 62 -12.76 7.73 3.38
CA PRO A 62 -11.52 7.87 4.15
C PRO A 62 -11.62 7.35 5.60
N LEU A 63 -12.80 7.34 6.20
CA LEU A 63 -13.04 6.75 7.52
C LEU A 63 -12.87 5.22 7.47
N ILE A 64 -13.56 4.56 6.52
CA ILE A 64 -13.46 3.10 6.32
C ILE A 64 -12.05 2.68 5.93
N ARG A 65 -11.36 3.48 5.11
CA ARG A 65 -9.95 3.24 4.74
C ARG A 65 -9.01 3.10 5.94
N ASN A 66 -9.33 3.72 7.07
CA ASN A 66 -8.52 3.65 8.29
C ASN A 66 -9.12 2.71 9.36
N ASP A 67 -10.24 2.03 9.07
CA ASP A 67 -10.91 1.16 10.02
C ASP A 67 -10.27 -0.24 10.07
N SER A 68 -9.72 -0.61 11.23
CA SER A 68 -9.08 -1.92 11.42
C SER A 68 -10.07 -3.09 11.32
N GLY A 69 -11.33 -2.87 11.67
CA GLY A 69 -12.39 -3.86 11.59
C GLY A 69 -12.66 -4.29 10.15
N PHE A 70 -12.82 -3.32 9.26
CA PHE A 70 -13.00 -3.50 7.82
C PHE A 70 -11.87 -4.34 7.21
N TRP A 71 -10.61 -3.94 7.44
CA TRP A 71 -9.46 -4.66 6.87
C TRP A 71 -9.27 -6.05 7.43
N ARG A 72 -9.56 -6.26 8.73
CA ARG A 72 -9.54 -7.59 9.34
C ARG A 72 -10.66 -8.46 8.79
N HIS A 73 -11.85 -7.90 8.56
CA HIS A 73 -12.97 -8.62 7.98
C HIS A 73 -12.65 -9.09 6.56
N ILE A 74 -12.17 -8.19 5.69
CA ILE A 74 -11.71 -8.56 4.34
C ILE A 74 -10.67 -9.67 4.40
N SER A 75 -9.69 -9.53 5.29
CA SER A 75 -8.61 -10.50 5.41
C SER A 75 -9.07 -11.90 5.84
N LEU A 76 -10.07 -12.00 6.72
CA LEU A 76 -10.52 -13.29 7.29
C LEU A 76 -11.67 -13.92 6.53
N TYR A 77 -12.55 -13.13 5.91
CA TYR A 77 -13.79 -13.65 5.32
C TYR A 77 -13.82 -13.51 3.80
N VAL A 78 -13.22 -12.45 3.26
CA VAL A 78 -13.35 -12.12 1.83
C VAL A 78 -12.21 -12.73 1.01
N ILE A 79 -10.96 -12.65 1.48
CA ILE A 79 -9.77 -13.05 0.72
C ILE A 79 -8.81 -14.00 1.45
N GLN A 80 -9.30 -14.70 2.49
CA GLN A 80 -8.46 -15.58 3.33
C GLN A 80 -7.68 -16.63 2.52
N ASP A 81 -8.30 -17.20 1.50
CA ASP A 81 -7.72 -18.19 0.59
C ASP A 81 -6.59 -17.60 -0.25
N ILE A 82 -6.74 -16.36 -0.71
CA ILE A 82 -5.70 -15.64 -1.45
C ILE A 82 -4.47 -15.42 -0.56
N ILE A 83 -4.69 -14.99 0.69
CA ILE A 83 -3.62 -14.78 1.66
C ILE A 83 -2.92 -16.09 1.97
N PHE A 84 -3.68 -17.16 2.18
CA PHE A 84 -3.14 -18.49 2.44
C PHE A 84 -2.31 -19.01 1.27
N GLN A 85 -2.78 -18.87 0.04
CA GLN A 85 -2.02 -19.27 -1.16
C GLN A 85 -0.70 -18.49 -1.26
N ARG A 86 -0.71 -17.20 -0.90
CA ARG A 86 0.47 -16.34 -1.02
C ARG A 86 1.49 -16.50 0.12
N PHE A 87 1.04 -16.65 1.36
CA PHE A 87 1.89 -16.62 2.55
C PHE A 87 1.89 -17.90 3.38
N GLY A 88 1.03 -18.86 3.06
CA GLY A 88 0.75 -20.01 3.90
C GLY A 88 0.04 -19.63 5.20
N ASP A 89 0.25 -20.44 6.23
CA ASP A 89 -0.28 -20.20 7.58
C ASP A 89 0.57 -19.17 8.34
N SER A 90 0.27 -17.89 8.13
CA SER A 90 1.01 -16.78 8.73
C SER A 90 0.08 -15.76 9.39
N PRO A 91 -0.22 -15.89 10.71
CA PRO A 91 -1.17 -15.06 11.43
C PRO A 91 -0.96 -13.54 11.27
N GLY A 92 0.30 -13.12 11.12
CA GLY A 92 0.70 -11.73 10.86
C GLY A 92 0.08 -11.11 9.60
N HIS A 93 -0.19 -11.90 8.57
CA HIS A 93 -0.81 -11.45 7.32
C HIS A 93 -2.34 -11.48 7.36
N PHE A 94 -2.93 -12.24 8.30
CA PHE A 94 -4.38 -12.38 8.46
C PHE A 94 -4.99 -11.44 9.51
N TYR A 95 -4.49 -11.44 10.75
CA TYR A 95 -5.21 -10.80 11.86
C TYR A 95 -4.35 -10.31 13.05
N GLU A 96 -3.15 -10.86 13.23
CA GLU A 96 -2.34 -10.60 14.44
C GLU A 96 -1.96 -9.11 14.56
N LYS A 97 -1.74 -8.44 13.42
CA LYS A 97 -1.44 -7.01 13.38
C LYS A 97 -2.72 -6.19 13.23
N ASN A 98 -2.92 -5.20 14.09
CA ASN A 98 -4.15 -4.38 14.14
C ASN A 98 -4.52 -3.66 12.83
N LEU A 99 -3.55 -3.17 12.05
CA LEU A 99 -3.79 -2.42 10.81
C LEU A 99 -2.88 -2.86 9.67
N ARG A 100 -2.17 -4.00 9.78
CA ARG A 100 -1.15 -4.40 8.79
C ARG A 100 -1.42 -5.79 8.24
N THR A 101 -2.69 -6.09 8.06
CA THR A 101 -3.10 -7.26 7.28
C THR A 101 -2.64 -7.09 5.84
N TYR A 102 -2.60 -8.20 5.09
CA TYR A 102 -2.26 -8.16 3.68
C TYR A 102 -3.11 -7.17 2.86
N PRO A 103 -4.47 -7.18 2.91
CA PRO A 103 -5.28 -6.27 2.09
C PRO A 103 -5.03 -4.80 2.41
N TYR A 104 -4.83 -4.46 3.69
CA TYR A 104 -4.46 -3.09 4.09
C TYR A 104 -3.13 -2.69 3.46
N THR A 105 -2.11 -3.53 3.64
CA THR A 105 -0.75 -3.24 3.19
C THR A 105 -0.70 -3.09 1.67
N LEU A 106 -1.47 -3.92 0.96
CA LEU A 106 -1.56 -3.85 -0.48
C LEU A 106 -2.29 -2.59 -0.97
N PHE A 107 -3.44 -2.26 -0.37
CA PHE A 107 -4.18 -1.03 -0.70
C PHE A 107 -3.31 0.21 -0.50
N TRP A 108 -2.68 0.34 0.67
CA TRP A 108 -1.86 1.51 0.98
C TRP A 108 -0.61 1.60 0.12
N TYR A 109 -0.03 0.47 -0.28
CA TYR A 109 1.09 0.48 -1.21
C TYR A 109 0.70 1.09 -2.56
N ILE A 110 -0.42 0.66 -3.14
CA ILE A 110 -0.92 1.23 -4.41
C ILE A 110 -1.33 2.69 -4.23
N PHE A 111 -2.03 3.01 -3.15
CA PHE A 111 -2.45 4.38 -2.85
C PHE A 111 -1.28 5.37 -2.76
N LEU A 112 -0.19 4.98 -2.10
CA LEU A 112 1.01 5.81 -1.92
C LEU A 112 1.87 5.88 -3.18
N SER A 113 1.81 4.88 -4.03
CA SER A 113 2.58 4.83 -5.28
C SER A 113 1.80 5.28 -6.51
N TRP A 114 0.52 5.67 -6.35
CA TRP A 114 -0.38 6.04 -7.46
C TRP A 114 0.17 7.16 -8.35
N GLN A 115 0.15 6.94 -9.67
CA GLN A 115 0.70 7.87 -10.67
C GLN A 115 -0.37 8.59 -11.51
N GLY A 116 -1.64 8.45 -11.12
CA GLY A 116 -2.78 9.08 -11.80
C GLY A 116 -3.59 8.14 -12.68
N SER A 117 -3.01 7.02 -13.12
CA SER A 117 -3.73 5.94 -13.82
C SER A 117 -3.19 4.57 -13.44
N VAL A 118 -3.91 3.52 -13.80
CA VAL A 118 -3.47 2.13 -13.57
C VAL A 118 -2.18 1.87 -14.35
N GLU A 119 -2.15 2.23 -15.62
CA GLU A 119 -1.07 1.95 -16.56
C GLU A 119 0.22 2.65 -16.14
N SER A 120 0.11 3.93 -15.75
CA SER A 120 1.26 4.72 -15.28
C SER A 120 1.80 4.20 -13.94
N THR A 121 0.91 3.76 -13.04
CA THR A 121 1.30 3.19 -11.75
C THR A 121 1.95 1.83 -11.94
N GLU A 122 1.36 0.96 -12.76
CA GLU A 122 1.90 -0.35 -13.12
C GLU A 122 3.29 -0.21 -13.76
N GLN A 123 3.49 0.71 -14.70
CA GLN A 123 4.79 0.93 -15.32
C GLN A 123 5.88 1.29 -14.30
N VAL A 124 5.54 2.09 -13.28
CA VAL A 124 6.48 2.45 -12.20
C VAL A 124 6.78 1.24 -11.31
N LEU A 125 5.75 0.52 -10.88
CA LEU A 125 5.87 -0.60 -9.94
C LEU A 125 6.50 -1.85 -10.56
N CYS A 126 6.24 -2.12 -11.84
CA CYS A 126 6.85 -3.23 -12.58
C CYS A 126 8.25 -2.91 -13.09
N SER A 127 8.78 -1.70 -12.84
CA SER A 127 10.17 -1.39 -13.16
C SER A 127 11.13 -2.26 -12.35
N SER A 128 12.28 -2.60 -12.93
CA SER A 128 13.21 -3.57 -12.34
C SER A 128 13.67 -3.20 -10.92
N GLY A 129 13.67 -4.17 -10.00
CA GLY A 129 14.18 -3.99 -8.63
C GLY A 129 13.15 -3.63 -7.57
N PHE A 130 11.88 -3.41 -7.92
CA PHE A 130 10.78 -3.46 -6.94
C PHE A 130 10.46 -4.91 -6.56
N ASN A 131 10.03 -5.13 -5.31
CA ASN A 131 9.73 -6.45 -4.76
C ASN A 131 8.79 -6.36 -3.54
N SER A 132 8.32 -7.51 -3.04
CA SER A 132 7.36 -7.57 -1.92
C SER A 132 7.88 -6.93 -0.62
N ASP A 133 9.19 -6.92 -0.37
CA ASP A 133 9.76 -6.22 0.79
C ASP A 133 9.50 -4.71 0.73
N MET A 134 9.47 -4.11 -0.47
CA MET A 134 9.23 -2.66 -0.60
C MET A 134 7.82 -2.29 -0.18
N ILE A 135 6.85 -3.18 -0.39
CA ILE A 135 5.47 -2.98 0.06
C ILE A 135 5.45 -2.74 1.56
N VAL A 136 6.08 -3.64 2.32
CA VAL A 136 6.18 -3.56 3.78
C VAL A 136 6.95 -2.30 4.21
N GLN A 137 8.11 -2.03 3.60
CA GLN A 137 8.92 -0.87 3.97
C GLN A 137 8.21 0.47 3.72
N THR A 138 7.29 0.51 2.75
CA THR A 138 6.52 1.71 2.41
C THR A 138 5.42 1.95 3.43
N VAL A 139 4.65 0.92 3.76
CA VAL A 139 3.45 1.05 4.62
C VAL A 139 3.78 1.08 6.11
N GLU A 140 4.89 0.47 6.55
CA GLU A 140 5.24 0.42 7.97
C GLU A 140 5.99 1.65 8.49
N ARG A 141 6.52 2.50 7.60
CA ARG A 141 7.37 3.65 7.94
C ARG A 141 6.72 5.05 7.86
N PRO A 142 5.39 5.26 7.95
CA PRO A 142 4.86 6.61 8.14
C PRO A 142 5.54 7.34 9.29
N SER A 143 5.93 8.59 9.06
CA SER A 143 6.52 9.44 10.09
C SER A 143 5.48 9.75 11.19
N ARG A 144 5.94 10.19 12.37
CA ARG A 144 5.05 10.70 13.43
C ARG A 144 4.19 11.89 12.98
N ALA A 145 4.63 12.61 11.95
CA ALA A 145 3.89 13.72 11.35
C ALA A 145 2.80 13.27 10.35
N GLY A 146 2.62 11.96 10.17
CA GLY A 146 1.66 11.37 9.25
C GLY A 146 2.28 10.95 7.92
N ILE A 147 1.40 10.64 6.98
CA ILE A 147 1.71 10.20 5.61
C ILE A 147 1.49 11.40 4.68
N ASN A 148 2.53 11.81 3.97
CA ASN A 148 2.41 12.75 2.86
C ASN A 148 2.32 11.96 1.55
N GLU A 149 1.13 11.82 0.99
CA GLU A 149 0.87 10.99 -0.20
C GLU A 149 1.72 11.44 -1.40
N GLU A 150 1.76 12.75 -1.66
CA GLU A 150 2.47 13.31 -2.81
C GLU A 150 3.98 13.06 -2.72
N PHE A 151 4.55 13.05 -1.50
CA PHE A 151 5.94 12.68 -1.27
C PHE A 151 6.22 11.27 -1.78
N PHE A 152 5.36 10.30 -1.43
CA PHE A 152 5.53 8.92 -1.87
C PHE A 152 5.35 8.79 -3.38
N ARG A 153 4.36 9.46 -3.99
CA ARG A 153 4.14 9.40 -5.44
C ARG A 153 5.36 9.88 -6.22
N ILE A 154 5.95 11.01 -5.80
CA ILE A 154 7.18 11.54 -6.39
C ILE A 154 8.37 10.62 -6.12
N LEU A 155 8.49 10.09 -4.90
CA LEU A 155 9.57 9.17 -4.52
C LEU A 155 9.56 7.91 -5.37
N PHE A 156 8.41 7.27 -5.56
CA PHE A 156 8.28 6.06 -6.38
C PHE A 156 8.60 6.33 -7.85
N LYS A 157 8.12 7.45 -8.40
CA LYS A 157 8.44 7.89 -9.76
C LYS A 157 9.93 8.15 -9.96
N LYS A 158 10.62 8.70 -8.96
CA LYS A 158 12.09 8.91 -9.03
C LYS A 158 12.85 7.60 -8.84
N LEU A 159 12.42 6.76 -7.88
CA LEU A 159 13.01 5.45 -7.63
C LEU A 159 12.90 4.51 -8.82
N SER A 160 11.85 4.58 -9.64
CA SER A 160 11.74 3.73 -10.83
C SER A 160 12.89 3.93 -11.82
N ASN A 161 13.45 5.14 -11.87
CA ASN A 161 14.58 5.51 -12.72
C ASN A 161 15.95 5.17 -12.10
N GLU A 162 15.99 4.73 -10.84
CA GLU A 162 17.24 4.32 -10.19
C GLU A 162 17.64 2.87 -10.57
N PRO A 163 18.93 2.51 -10.48
CA PRO A 163 19.37 1.14 -10.72
C PRO A 163 18.70 0.16 -9.76
N ALA A 164 18.19 -0.96 -10.29
CA ALA A 164 17.48 -2.00 -9.54
C ALA A 164 18.18 -2.43 -8.24
N SER A 165 19.50 -2.60 -8.28
CA SER A 165 20.32 -3.03 -7.13
C SER A 165 20.34 -2.02 -5.97
N LYS A 166 20.04 -0.74 -6.23
CA LYS A 166 20.11 0.35 -5.24
C LYS A 166 18.74 0.74 -4.68
N LYS A 167 17.64 0.47 -5.39
CA LYS A 167 16.28 0.95 -5.05
C LYS A 167 15.89 0.67 -3.59
N MET A 168 16.07 -0.57 -3.13
CA MET A 168 15.70 -0.95 -1.75
C MET A 168 16.53 -0.20 -0.70
N LYS A 169 17.84 -0.11 -0.91
CA LYS A 169 18.75 0.59 0.01
C LYS A 169 18.42 2.09 0.05
N LEU A 170 18.12 2.68 -1.11
CA LEU A 170 17.71 4.07 -1.24
C LEU A 170 16.37 4.33 -0.54
N LEU A 171 15.34 3.52 -0.80
CA LEU A 171 14.04 3.64 -0.14
C LEU A 171 14.21 3.65 1.38
N ARG A 172 14.92 2.66 1.94
CA ARG A 172 15.13 2.57 3.39
C ARG A 172 15.85 3.81 3.95
N LYS A 173 16.92 4.27 3.29
CA LYS A 173 17.69 5.46 3.71
C LYS A 173 16.86 6.74 3.62
N VAL A 174 16.16 6.94 2.51
CA VAL A 174 15.30 8.11 2.27
C VAL A 174 14.18 8.18 3.30
N MET A 175 13.54 7.06 3.64
CA MET A 175 12.48 7.03 4.65
C MET A 175 12.99 7.45 6.03
N VAL A 176 14.19 7.02 6.42
CA VAL A 176 14.83 7.44 7.68
C VAL A 176 15.16 8.93 7.64
N LEU A 177 15.77 9.40 6.55
CA LEU A 177 16.17 10.79 6.40
C LEU A 177 14.96 11.73 6.35
N ASN A 178 13.89 11.35 5.65
CA ASN A 178 12.63 12.08 5.61
C ASN A 178 12.03 12.23 7.02
N THR A 179 12.05 11.17 7.82
CA THR A 179 11.57 11.20 9.21
C THR A 179 12.35 12.20 10.06
N ALA A 180 13.67 12.30 9.88
CA ALA A 180 14.49 13.28 10.60
C ALA A 180 14.29 14.72 10.07
N LYS A 181 14.26 14.89 8.74
CA LYS A 181 14.20 16.21 8.10
C LYS A 181 12.83 16.86 8.19
N SER A 182 11.74 16.10 8.20
CA SER A 182 10.37 16.61 8.35
C SER A 182 10.10 17.30 9.70
N LEU A 183 10.98 17.14 10.69
CA LEU A 183 10.90 17.87 11.97
C LEU A 183 11.38 19.32 11.88
N VAL A 184 12.22 19.63 10.88
CA VAL A 184 12.89 20.94 10.77
C VAL A 184 12.66 21.62 9.41
N LEU A 185 12.21 20.87 8.41
CA LEU A 185 11.87 21.36 7.09
C LEU A 185 10.43 21.02 6.79
N ILE A 186 9.72 21.98 6.20
CA ILE A 186 8.42 21.75 5.58
C ILE A 186 8.68 21.40 4.11
N PRO A 187 8.47 20.15 3.67
CA PRO A 187 8.84 19.69 2.33
C PRO A 187 8.29 20.54 1.19
N GLU A 188 7.09 21.11 1.36
CA GLU A 188 6.39 21.93 0.37
C GLU A 188 7.08 23.28 0.10
N TYR A 189 7.80 23.83 1.09
CA TYR A 189 8.51 25.11 0.98
C TYR A 189 10.00 24.94 0.64
N PHE A 190 10.45 23.72 0.34
CA PHE A 190 11.80 23.48 -0.13
C PHE A 190 12.00 24.09 -1.52
N ASN A 191 13.22 24.47 -1.88
CA ASN A 191 13.50 24.99 -3.22
C ASN A 191 13.20 23.92 -4.29
N GLY A 192 12.36 24.26 -5.27
CA GLY A 192 11.80 23.28 -6.22
C GLY A 192 10.63 22.45 -5.66
N GLY A 193 10.04 22.90 -4.54
CA GLY A 193 8.92 22.26 -3.86
C GLY A 193 9.22 20.85 -3.39
N LEU A 194 8.17 20.04 -3.28
CA LEU A 194 8.26 18.66 -2.81
C LEU A 194 9.14 17.78 -3.73
N SER A 195 9.15 18.05 -5.04
CA SER A 195 10.01 17.32 -5.99
C SER A 195 11.50 17.64 -5.78
N GLY A 196 11.82 18.91 -5.52
CA GLY A 196 13.18 19.33 -5.13
C GLY A 196 13.61 18.66 -3.82
N TYR A 197 12.71 18.62 -2.83
CA TYR A 197 12.96 17.96 -1.55
C TYR A 197 13.28 16.47 -1.70
N VAL A 198 12.47 15.71 -2.44
CA VAL A 198 12.71 14.27 -2.68
C VAL A 198 14.04 14.05 -3.41
N THR A 199 14.38 14.93 -4.36
CA THR A 199 15.66 14.87 -5.09
C THR A 199 16.84 15.04 -4.14
N MET A 200 16.79 16.06 -3.28
CA MET A 200 17.80 16.30 -2.25
C MET A 200 17.99 15.11 -1.32
N LEU A 201 16.89 14.47 -0.88
CA LEU A 201 16.98 13.27 -0.04
C LEU A 201 17.65 12.09 -0.77
N LEU A 202 17.26 11.83 -2.02
CA LEU A 202 17.83 10.75 -2.82
C LEU A 202 19.32 10.96 -3.06
N GLU A 203 19.74 12.16 -3.43
CA GLU A 203 21.13 12.52 -3.64
C GLU A 203 21.96 12.40 -2.36
N SER A 204 21.45 12.91 -1.24
CA SER A 204 22.09 12.76 0.07
C SER A 204 22.30 11.28 0.45
N CYS A 205 21.34 10.41 0.11
CA CYS A 205 21.44 8.98 0.37
C CYS A 205 22.39 8.23 -0.56
N LYS A 206 22.69 8.79 -1.75
CA LYS A 206 23.68 8.29 -2.72
C LYS A 206 25.10 8.70 -2.35
N GLY A 207 25.29 9.94 -1.89
CA GLY A 207 26.60 10.55 -1.61
C GLY A 207 27.33 10.00 -0.37
N GLY A 208 26.60 9.42 0.60
CA GLY A 208 27.20 8.76 1.78
C GLY A 208 27.86 7.40 1.49
N ALA A 209 28.58 7.27 0.37
CA ALA A 209 29.42 6.13 0.01
C ALA A 209 30.84 6.56 -0.41
N GLN A 210 31.20 7.84 -0.21
CA GLN A 210 32.53 8.38 -0.48
C GLN A 210 33.33 8.81 0.76
N ASP A 211 32.73 8.74 1.95
CA ASP A 211 33.42 9.01 3.21
C ASP A 211 33.28 7.77 4.11
N ASP A 212 34.12 6.77 3.85
CA ASP A 212 34.55 5.71 4.78
C ASP A 212 35.91 5.17 4.31
#